data_AF-A0A443S4C0-F1
#
_entry.id   AF-A0A443S4C0-F1
#
_cell.length_a   1.000
_cell.length_b   1.000
_cell.length_c   1.000
_cell.angle_alpha   90.00
_cell.angle_beta   90.00
_cell.angle_gamma   90.00
#
_symmetry.space_group_name_H-M   'P 1'
#
loop_
_entity.id
_entity.type
_entity.pdbx_description
1 polymer ?
#
loop_
_entity_poly.entity_id
_entity_poly.type
_entity_poly.pdbx_seq_one_letter_code
_entity_poly.pdbx_strand_id
1 'polypeptide(L)'
;MRATFVLSLITNTKMPKLCADDWTLVGNKCIFKNETSADWNENRVNCHAMEASMVKIQSKDENELLINMIKKDKKDAAYYWIGGRVVFIGDKQFEWSDGSPIVYKNWASSEPNNVDHKNGACINIHAEKGEWYDYACDLAGGTKIGQLCEKKIDCTVLHKLDQETRLKYVNYCSQKDTKYVIGEMNNKIDTLRKYLG
;
A
#
# COMPACT_ATOMS: atom_id res chain seq x y z
N MET A 1 4.41 37.43 -47.98
CA MET A 1 3.79 36.42 -47.09
C MET A 1 4.82 36.01 -46.05
N ARG A 2 4.62 36.34 -44.77
CA ARG A 2 5.44 35.80 -43.67
C ARG A 2 4.59 34.75 -42.95
N ALA A 3 5.02 33.49 -43.01
CA ALA A 3 4.43 32.41 -42.24
C ALA A 3 4.94 32.53 -40.80
N THR A 4 4.07 32.95 -39.90
CA THR A 4 4.36 32.97 -38.46
C THR A 4 4.21 31.54 -37.95
N PHE A 5 5.33 30.86 -37.70
CA PHE A 5 5.34 29.59 -36.97
C PHE A 5 5.07 29.88 -35.50
N VAL A 6 3.91 29.45 -35.00
CA VAL A 6 3.63 29.44 -33.57
C VAL A 6 4.37 28.24 -32.99
N LEU A 7 5.55 28.44 -32.40
CA LEU A 7 6.15 27.42 -31.54
C LEU A 7 5.25 27.26 -30.32
N SER A 8 4.45 26.19 -30.32
CA SER A 8 3.75 25.73 -29.12
C SER A 8 4.81 25.38 -28.07
N LEU A 9 4.84 26.14 -26.98
CA LEU A 9 5.58 25.78 -25.78
C LEU A 9 4.95 24.51 -25.21
N ILE A 10 5.47 23.34 -25.57
CA ILE A 10 5.14 22.10 -24.88
C ILE A 10 5.73 22.24 -23.48
N THR A 11 4.95 22.73 -22.53
CA THR A 11 5.31 22.70 -21.13
C THR A 11 5.55 21.25 -20.74
N ASN A 12 6.80 20.91 -20.39
CA ASN A 12 7.17 19.58 -19.92
C ASN A 12 6.59 19.37 -18.50
N THR A 13 5.27 19.23 -18.40
CA THR A 13 4.57 18.99 -17.15
C THR A 13 4.69 17.50 -16.82
N LYS A 14 5.51 17.17 -15.81
CA LYS A 14 5.57 15.82 -15.24
C LYS A 14 4.14 15.39 -14.88
N MET A 15 3.65 14.31 -15.49
CA MET A 15 2.34 13.76 -15.18
C MET A 15 2.22 13.51 -13.67
N PRO A 16 1.09 13.88 -13.04
CA PRO A 16 0.91 13.61 -11.63
C PRO A 16 0.89 12.09 -11.39
N LYS A 17 1.24 11.67 -10.17
CA LYS A 17 1.35 10.26 -9.79
C LYS A 17 0.38 9.95 -8.66
N LEU A 18 -0.16 8.73 -8.67
CA LEU A 18 -1.01 8.22 -7.59
C LEU A 18 -0.26 7.99 -6.26
N CYS A 19 1.07 7.89 -6.33
CA CYS A 19 1.97 7.74 -5.20
C CYS A 19 3.08 8.79 -5.27
N ALA A 20 3.59 9.20 -4.11
CA ALA A 20 4.78 10.04 -4.03
C ALA A 20 5.99 9.35 -4.68
N ASP A 21 7.02 10.11 -5.06
CA ASP A 21 8.14 9.59 -5.86
C ASP A 21 8.87 8.41 -5.21
N ASP A 22 8.99 8.40 -3.86
CA ASP A 22 9.66 7.32 -3.11
C ASP A 22 8.72 6.16 -2.71
N TRP A 23 7.48 6.15 -3.22
CA TRP A 23 6.46 5.15 -2.92
C TRP A 23 6.08 4.37 -4.17
N THR A 24 5.97 3.06 -4.04
CA THR A 24 5.61 2.18 -5.16
C THR A 24 4.12 1.90 -5.17
N LEU A 25 3.46 2.09 -6.32
CA LEU A 25 2.07 1.69 -6.51
C LEU A 25 1.97 0.15 -6.58
N VAL A 26 1.30 -0.46 -5.60
CA VAL A 26 1.06 -1.90 -5.50
C VAL A 26 -0.45 -2.13 -5.35
N GLY A 27 -1.07 -2.66 -6.40
CA GLY A 27 -2.54 -2.74 -6.46
C GLY A 27 -3.15 -1.34 -6.40
N ASN A 28 -3.87 -1.06 -5.32
CA ASN A 28 -4.53 0.21 -4.99
C ASN A 28 -3.90 0.92 -3.76
N LYS A 29 -2.67 0.53 -3.38
CA LYS A 29 -1.92 1.10 -2.26
C LYS A 29 -0.59 1.67 -2.74
N CYS A 30 -0.10 2.66 -2.03
CA CYS A 30 1.28 3.12 -2.14
C CYS A 30 2.10 2.45 -1.04
N ILE A 31 3.16 1.76 -1.40
CA ILE A 31 4.02 1.02 -0.47
C ILE A 31 5.39 1.68 -0.41
N PHE A 32 5.84 1.97 0.80
CA PHE A 32 7.20 2.37 1.10
C PHE A 32 7.94 1.18 1.69
N LYS A 33 9.15 0.93 1.19
CA LYS A 33 10.03 -0.15 1.63
C LYS A 33 11.33 0.44 2.13
N ASN A 34 11.75 0.03 3.31
CA ASN A 34 13.05 0.39 3.87
C ASN A 34 13.73 -0.87 4.44
N GLU A 35 15.01 -1.04 4.13
CA GLU A 35 15.79 -2.22 4.53
C GLU A 35 16.52 -2.02 5.85
N THR A 36 16.51 -0.82 6.42
CA THR A 36 17.00 -0.59 7.77
C THR A 36 16.24 -1.49 8.74
N SER A 37 16.98 -2.32 9.46
CA SER A 37 16.42 -3.20 10.47
C SER A 37 15.71 -2.37 11.53
N ALA A 38 14.52 -2.82 11.92
CA ALA A 38 13.73 -2.23 12.99
C ALA A 38 13.01 -3.34 13.75
N ASP A 39 12.66 -3.12 15.00
CA ASP A 39 11.63 -3.92 15.65
C ASP A 39 10.23 -3.57 15.09
N TRP A 40 9.22 -4.33 15.48
CA TRP A 40 7.86 -4.13 14.95
C TRP A 40 7.28 -2.77 15.37
N ASN A 41 7.58 -2.33 16.60
CA ASN A 41 7.10 -1.09 17.17
C ASN A 41 7.76 0.13 16.52
N GLU A 42 9.08 0.07 16.28
CA GLU A 42 9.84 1.04 15.52
C GLU A 42 9.29 1.20 14.09
N ASN A 43 9.03 0.09 13.37
CA ASN A 43 8.41 0.18 12.05
C ASN A 43 7.04 0.88 12.13
N ARG A 44 6.20 0.55 13.14
CA ARG A 44 4.91 1.22 13.35
C ARG A 44 5.07 2.73 13.52
N VAL A 45 6.00 3.15 14.38
CA VAL A 45 6.29 4.57 14.63
C VAL A 45 6.81 5.27 13.36
N ASN A 46 7.71 4.62 12.63
CA ASN A 46 8.28 5.17 11.39
C ASN A 46 7.20 5.33 10.31
N CYS A 47 6.30 4.37 10.15
CA CYS A 47 5.16 4.52 9.25
C CYS A 47 4.26 5.69 9.66
N HIS A 48 3.95 5.83 10.96
CA HIS A 48 3.15 6.96 11.43
C HIS A 48 3.83 8.32 11.22
N ALA A 49 5.15 8.42 11.40
CA ALA A 49 5.91 9.64 11.13
C ALA A 49 5.84 10.08 9.65
N MET A 50 5.58 9.13 8.74
CA MET A 50 5.32 9.40 7.33
C MET A 50 3.83 9.59 7.01
N GLU A 51 2.93 9.71 7.99
CA GLU A 51 1.47 9.71 7.78
C GLU A 51 0.96 8.44 7.05
N ALA A 52 1.61 7.32 7.31
CA ALA A 52 1.32 6.01 6.75
C ALA A 52 0.89 5.03 7.85
N SER A 53 0.53 3.83 7.44
CA SER A 53 0.28 2.70 8.34
C SER A 53 1.23 1.56 8.01
N MET A 54 1.39 0.58 8.91
CA MET A 54 2.06 -0.67 8.53
C MET A 54 1.21 -1.40 7.50
N VAL A 55 1.85 -2.16 6.60
CA VAL A 55 1.14 -2.90 5.54
C VAL A 55 0.16 -3.91 6.12
N LYS A 56 -1.06 -3.91 5.58
CA LYS A 56 -2.08 -4.93 5.83
C LYS A 56 -2.35 -5.69 4.54
N ILE A 57 -2.59 -6.99 4.64
CA ILE A 57 -2.82 -7.85 3.47
C ILE A 57 -4.19 -8.51 3.59
N GLN A 58 -5.12 -8.13 2.72
CA GLN A 58 -6.52 -8.52 2.85
C GLN A 58 -6.94 -9.62 1.86
N SER A 59 -6.06 -10.00 0.93
CA SER A 59 -6.33 -11.01 -0.09
C SER A 59 -5.05 -11.67 -0.60
N LYS A 60 -5.22 -12.79 -1.31
CA LYS A 60 -4.15 -13.47 -2.02
C LYS A 60 -3.48 -12.55 -3.04
N ASP A 61 -4.28 -11.82 -3.82
CA ASP A 61 -3.79 -10.90 -4.85
C ASP A 61 -2.95 -9.76 -4.24
N GLU A 62 -3.35 -9.21 -3.10
CA GLU A 62 -2.54 -8.21 -2.38
C GLU A 62 -1.19 -8.79 -1.95
N ASN A 63 -1.17 -10.03 -1.46
CA ASN A 63 0.06 -10.71 -1.06
C ASN A 63 1.00 -10.92 -2.26
N GLU A 64 0.45 -11.37 -3.39
CA GLU A 64 1.19 -11.62 -4.63
C GLU A 64 1.75 -10.32 -5.25
N LEU A 65 0.96 -9.25 -5.25
CA LEU A 65 1.43 -7.94 -5.71
C LEU A 65 2.53 -7.37 -4.82
N LEU A 66 2.38 -7.50 -3.50
CA LEU A 66 3.38 -7.07 -2.54
C LEU A 66 4.70 -7.82 -2.72
N ILE A 67 4.67 -9.16 -2.82
CA ILE A 67 5.88 -9.95 -3.00
C ILE A 67 6.57 -9.66 -4.34
N ASN A 68 5.81 -9.40 -5.39
CA ASN A 68 6.35 -9.00 -6.69
C ASN A 68 7.06 -7.64 -6.63
N MET A 69 6.61 -6.72 -5.78
CA MET A 69 7.33 -5.46 -5.52
C MET A 69 8.60 -5.73 -4.71
N ILE A 70 8.51 -6.50 -3.63
CA ILE A 70 9.66 -6.80 -2.75
C ILE A 70 10.80 -7.45 -3.54
N LYS A 71 10.50 -8.46 -4.39
CA LYS A 71 11.47 -9.20 -5.20
C LYS A 71 12.22 -8.38 -6.25
N LYS A 72 11.63 -7.29 -6.74
CA LYS A 72 12.21 -6.53 -7.86
C LYS A 72 13.50 -5.81 -7.49
N ASP A 73 13.62 -5.36 -6.24
CA ASP A 73 14.85 -4.76 -5.76
C ASP A 73 15.68 -5.84 -5.05
N LYS A 74 16.56 -6.49 -5.81
CA LYS A 74 17.48 -7.52 -5.33
C LYS A 74 18.37 -6.98 -4.20
N LYS A 75 17.97 -7.15 -2.93
CA LYS A 75 18.68 -6.65 -1.73
C LYS A 75 18.39 -7.46 -0.45
N ASP A 76 19.14 -7.14 0.61
CA ASP A 76 19.61 -8.02 1.70
C ASP A 76 18.61 -8.49 2.76
N ALA A 77 17.46 -7.85 2.95
CA ALA A 77 16.52 -8.22 4.01
C ALA A 77 15.66 -9.44 3.59
N ALA A 78 15.84 -10.56 4.29
CA ALA A 78 15.10 -11.80 4.02
C ALA A 78 13.62 -11.72 4.44
N TYR A 79 13.29 -10.81 5.37
CA TYR A 79 11.96 -10.63 5.94
C TYR A 79 11.62 -9.15 6.08
N TYR A 80 10.33 -8.84 6.05
CA TYR A 80 9.81 -7.49 6.30
C TYR A 80 8.65 -7.54 7.28
N TRP A 81 8.58 -6.58 8.20
CA TRP A 81 7.44 -6.44 9.10
C TRP A 81 6.18 -6.04 8.34
N ILE A 82 5.06 -6.69 8.66
CA ILE A 82 3.72 -6.25 8.30
C ILE A 82 2.92 -5.94 9.57
N GLY A 83 1.77 -5.31 9.44
CA GLY A 83 1.03 -4.74 10.56
C GLY A 83 0.40 -5.75 11.52
N GLY A 84 0.62 -7.05 11.36
CA GLY A 84 -0.03 -8.06 12.18
C GLY A 84 0.63 -8.22 13.55
N ARG A 85 -0.17 -8.38 14.60
CA ARG A 85 0.28 -8.74 15.95
C ARG A 85 -0.68 -9.68 16.65
N VAL A 86 -0.17 -10.51 17.57
CA VAL A 86 -1.00 -11.39 18.39
C VAL A 86 -1.81 -10.56 19.38
N VAL A 87 -3.07 -10.93 19.58
CA VAL A 87 -3.97 -10.36 20.59
C VAL A 87 -4.48 -11.38 21.60
N PHE A 88 -4.53 -12.65 21.21
CA PHE A 88 -4.92 -13.73 22.10
C PHE A 88 -4.04 -14.96 21.85
N ILE A 89 -3.17 -15.27 22.81
CA ILE A 89 -2.14 -16.31 22.71
C ILE A 89 -2.77 -17.71 22.60
N GLY A 90 -3.81 -17.99 23.40
CA GLY A 90 -4.41 -19.34 23.50
C GLY A 90 -4.93 -19.88 22.17
N ASP A 91 -5.67 -19.05 21.42
CA ASP A 91 -6.22 -19.41 20.10
C ASP A 91 -5.35 -18.90 18.94
N LYS A 92 -4.16 -18.35 19.24
CA LYS A 92 -3.25 -17.74 18.25
C LYS A 92 -3.97 -16.72 17.36
N GLN A 93 -4.77 -15.83 17.96
CA GLN A 93 -5.50 -14.81 17.22
C GLN A 93 -4.64 -13.57 17.02
N PHE A 94 -4.69 -13.05 15.79
CA PHE A 94 -3.94 -11.89 15.35
C PHE A 94 -4.90 -10.83 14.78
N GLU A 95 -4.52 -9.57 14.95
CA GLU A 95 -5.17 -8.41 14.33
C GLU A 95 -4.13 -7.58 13.57
N TRP A 96 -4.60 -6.71 12.68
CA TRP A 96 -3.78 -5.66 12.08
C TRP A 96 -3.55 -4.51 13.07
N SER A 97 -2.52 -3.71 12.84
CA SER A 97 -2.08 -2.62 13.72
C SER A 97 -3.13 -1.52 13.94
N ASP A 98 -4.17 -1.48 13.10
CA ASP A 98 -5.33 -0.59 13.23
C ASP A 98 -6.52 -1.22 13.97
N GLY A 99 -6.35 -2.42 14.53
CA GLY A 99 -7.38 -3.19 15.23
C GLY A 99 -8.33 -3.98 14.32
N SER A 100 -8.14 -3.92 12.99
CA SER A 100 -8.99 -4.70 12.07
C SER A 100 -8.62 -6.20 12.10
N PRO A 101 -9.60 -7.11 11.94
CA PRO A 101 -9.33 -8.54 12.01
C PRO A 101 -8.56 -9.05 10.78
N ILE A 102 -7.78 -10.12 10.98
CA ILE A 102 -7.12 -10.83 9.88
C ILE A 102 -8.09 -11.81 9.21
N VAL A 103 -8.53 -11.49 8.00
CA VAL A 103 -9.48 -12.30 7.20
C VAL A 103 -8.80 -13.17 6.14
N TYR A 104 -7.61 -12.78 5.70
CA TYR A 104 -6.75 -13.54 4.79
C TYR A 104 -5.49 -13.96 5.55
N LYS A 105 -5.00 -15.18 5.29
CA LYS A 105 -3.82 -15.73 5.96
C LYS A 105 -2.92 -16.40 4.93
N ASN A 106 -1.62 -16.14 5.02
CA ASN A 106 -0.61 -16.82 4.19
C ASN A 106 0.55 -17.35 5.04
N TRP A 107 0.23 -17.95 6.18
CA TRP A 107 1.22 -18.55 7.09
C TRP A 107 2.09 -19.57 6.37
N ALA A 108 3.39 -19.59 6.67
CA ALA A 108 4.27 -20.67 6.27
C ALA A 108 3.85 -21.99 6.93
N SER A 109 4.34 -23.11 6.40
CA SER A 109 4.08 -24.42 7.01
C SER A 109 4.49 -24.41 8.47
N SER A 110 3.58 -24.88 9.35
CA SER A 110 3.76 -24.94 10.81
C SER A 110 3.77 -23.59 11.53
N GLU A 111 3.39 -22.49 10.88
CA GLU A 111 3.16 -21.19 11.51
C GLU A 111 1.66 -20.96 11.81
N PRO A 112 1.31 -20.10 12.79
CA PRO A 112 2.21 -19.44 13.74
C PRO A 112 2.66 -20.38 14.88
N ASN A 113 3.95 -20.39 15.21
CA ASN A 113 4.52 -21.25 16.26
C ASN A 113 5.22 -20.52 17.41
N ASN A 114 5.38 -19.20 17.36
CA ASN A 114 6.10 -18.41 18.37
C ASN A 114 5.22 -17.37 19.09
N VAL A 115 3.95 -17.70 19.35
CA VAL A 115 2.95 -16.75 19.86
C VAL A 115 3.14 -16.34 21.34
N ASP A 116 3.95 -17.09 22.09
CA ASP A 116 4.08 -17.04 23.55
C ASP A 116 5.28 -16.21 24.03
N HIS A 117 5.88 -15.41 23.14
CA HIS A 117 6.92 -14.46 23.50
C HIS A 117 6.47 -13.48 24.59
N LYS A 118 7.38 -13.14 25.51
CA LYS A 118 7.14 -12.23 26.65
C LYS A 118 6.51 -10.89 26.23
N ASN A 119 6.91 -10.36 25.08
CA ASN A 119 6.45 -9.08 24.54
C ASN A 119 5.51 -9.25 23.34
N GLY A 120 4.92 -10.44 23.20
CA GLY A 120 4.02 -10.79 22.10
C GLY A 120 4.76 -11.17 20.81
N ALA A 121 3.98 -11.72 19.88
CA ALA A 121 4.43 -12.09 18.55
C ALA A 121 3.81 -11.17 17.48
N CYS A 122 4.62 -10.83 16.49
CA CYS A 122 4.29 -9.92 15.40
C CYS A 122 4.56 -10.61 14.07
N ILE A 123 3.84 -10.20 13.03
CA ILE A 123 3.88 -10.88 11.73
C ILE A 123 4.92 -10.22 10.81
N ASN A 124 5.79 -11.03 10.23
CA ASN A 124 6.65 -10.64 9.11
C ASN A 124 6.35 -11.50 7.88
N ILE A 125 6.71 -10.98 6.70
CA ILE A 125 6.57 -11.64 5.41
C ILE A 125 7.96 -11.99 4.86
N HIS A 126 8.11 -13.23 4.38
CA HIS A 126 9.34 -13.69 3.72
C HIS A 126 9.48 -13.05 2.33
N ALA A 127 10.63 -12.41 2.06
CA ALA A 127 10.86 -11.58 0.87
C ALA A 127 10.84 -12.34 -0.47
N GLU A 128 11.10 -13.65 -0.47
CA GLU A 128 11.00 -14.51 -1.66
C GLU A 128 9.69 -15.32 -1.77
N LYS A 129 9.17 -15.86 -0.67
CA LYS A 129 8.01 -16.77 -0.73
C LYS A 129 6.68 -16.05 -0.54
N GLY A 130 6.70 -14.90 0.13
CA GLY A 130 5.49 -14.16 0.51
C GLY A 130 4.70 -14.82 1.65
N GLU A 131 5.21 -15.91 2.22
CA GLU A 131 4.65 -16.59 3.39
C GLU A 131 4.91 -15.79 4.67
N TRP A 132 4.02 -15.93 5.64
CA TRP A 132 4.04 -15.18 6.89
C TRP A 132 4.62 -16.03 8.03
N TYR A 133 5.34 -15.38 8.92
CA TYR A 133 5.91 -15.94 10.14
C TYR A 133 5.53 -15.06 11.32
N ASP A 134 5.35 -15.66 12.50
CA ASP A 134 5.25 -14.91 13.74
C ASP A 134 6.59 -14.91 14.48
N TYR A 135 6.94 -13.75 15.02
CA TYR A 135 8.26 -13.52 15.63
C TYR A 135 8.16 -12.48 16.74
N ALA A 136 9.10 -12.51 17.69
CA ALA A 136 9.12 -11.57 18.81
C ALA A 136 9.08 -10.12 18.34
N CYS A 137 8.12 -9.35 18.86
CA CYS A 137 7.86 -7.98 18.41
C CYS A 137 9.01 -7.00 18.68
N ASP A 138 9.86 -7.28 19.67
CA ASP A 138 10.90 -6.41 20.22
C ASP A 138 12.34 -6.84 19.84
N LEU A 139 12.51 -7.85 18.99
CA LEU A 139 13.85 -8.32 18.64
C LEU A 139 14.51 -7.42 17.59
N ALA A 140 15.39 -6.52 18.04
CA ALA A 140 16.19 -5.64 17.16
C ALA A 140 17.59 -6.20 16.80
N GLY A 141 17.96 -7.42 17.20
CA GLY A 141 19.38 -7.84 17.26
C GLY A 141 19.79 -9.19 16.66
N GLY A 142 18.89 -9.96 16.05
CA GLY A 142 19.20 -11.32 15.55
C GLY A 142 18.97 -11.53 14.06
N THR A 143 17.86 -11.01 13.52
CA THR A 143 17.51 -11.11 12.10
C THR A 143 17.23 -9.70 11.59
N LYS A 144 17.84 -9.34 10.46
CA LYS A 144 17.52 -8.07 9.77
C LYS A 144 16.10 -8.19 9.20
N ILE A 145 15.14 -7.55 9.86
CA ILE A 145 13.76 -7.46 9.38
C ILE A 145 13.54 -6.03 8.87
N GLY A 146 13.26 -5.92 7.58
CA GLY A 146 12.98 -4.64 6.94
C GLY A 146 11.61 -4.08 7.32
N GLN A 147 11.36 -2.87 6.86
CA GLN A 147 10.19 -2.07 7.15
C GLN A 147 9.32 -1.93 5.90
N LEU A 148 8.02 -2.08 6.09
CA LEU A 148 7.01 -1.81 5.07
C LEU A 148 5.90 -0.92 5.64
N CYS A 149 5.60 0.14 4.89
CA CYS A 149 4.49 1.06 5.18
C CYS A 149 3.54 1.14 3.99
N GLU A 150 2.25 1.34 4.24
CA GLU A 150 1.22 1.59 3.24
C GLU A 150 0.55 2.96 3.41
N LYS A 151 0.20 3.55 2.27
CA LYS A 151 -0.73 4.67 2.14
C LYS A 151 -1.80 4.34 1.10
N LYS A 152 -2.92 5.05 1.16
CA LYS A 152 -3.89 5.06 0.07
C LYS A 152 -3.31 5.85 -1.11
N ILE A 153 -3.74 5.49 -2.32
CA ILE A 153 -3.47 6.28 -3.52
C ILE A 153 -4.04 7.70 -3.39
N ASP A 154 -3.36 8.68 -4.00
CA ASP A 154 -3.85 10.04 -4.11
C ASP A 154 -4.94 10.15 -5.17
N CYS A 155 -6.19 10.14 -4.72
CA CYS A 155 -7.34 10.27 -5.60
C CYS A 155 -7.53 11.68 -6.16
N THR A 156 -6.89 12.70 -5.59
CA THR A 156 -7.05 14.10 -6.04
C THR A 156 -6.47 14.33 -7.43
N VAL A 157 -5.49 13.51 -7.84
CA VAL A 157 -4.86 13.62 -9.16
C VAL A 157 -5.55 12.79 -10.25
N LEU A 158 -6.54 11.96 -9.90
CA LEU A 158 -7.14 10.98 -10.81
C LEU A 158 -7.69 11.60 -12.11
N HIS A 159 -8.25 12.81 -12.03
CA HIS A 159 -8.81 13.54 -13.18
C HIS A 159 -7.74 14.06 -14.16
N LYS A 160 -6.46 14.08 -13.75
CA LYS A 160 -5.31 14.53 -14.54
C LYS A 160 -4.55 13.38 -15.19
N LEU A 161 -4.93 12.13 -14.90
CA LEU A 161 -4.30 10.94 -15.46
C LEU A 161 -4.96 10.56 -16.79
N ASP A 162 -4.29 9.69 -17.55
CA ASP A 162 -4.85 9.13 -18.78
C ASP A 162 -6.13 8.32 -18.49
N GLN A 163 -6.96 8.15 -19.54
CA GLN A 163 -8.28 7.51 -19.41
C GLN A 163 -8.20 6.07 -18.89
N GLU A 164 -7.18 5.31 -19.30
CA GLU A 164 -7.03 3.91 -18.90
C GLU A 164 -6.70 3.82 -17.40
N THR A 165 -5.68 4.55 -16.94
CA THR A 165 -5.32 4.62 -15.52
C THR A 165 -6.48 5.13 -14.68
N ARG A 166 -7.18 6.16 -15.16
CA ARG A 166 -8.35 6.71 -14.49
C ARG A 166 -9.45 5.67 -14.30
N LEU A 167 -9.83 4.94 -15.35
CA LEU A 167 -10.86 3.90 -15.29
C LEU A 167 -10.45 2.74 -14.38
N LYS A 168 -9.16 2.40 -14.35
CA LYS A 168 -8.63 1.37 -13.47
C LYS A 168 -8.77 1.74 -11.98
N TYR A 169 -8.54 3.01 -11.63
CA TYR A 169 -8.46 3.43 -10.23
C TYR A 169 -9.71 4.10 -9.66
N VAL A 170 -10.67 4.49 -10.50
CA VAL A 170 -11.88 5.22 -10.08
C VAL A 170 -12.68 4.49 -8.99
N ASN A 171 -12.75 3.15 -9.04
CA ASN A 171 -13.50 2.36 -8.05
C ASN A 171 -12.85 2.36 -6.65
N TYR A 172 -11.54 2.57 -6.56
CA TYR A 172 -10.83 2.65 -5.28
C TYR A 172 -10.95 4.05 -4.65
N CYS A 173 -11.17 5.07 -5.47
CA CYS A 173 -11.43 6.45 -5.03
C CYS A 173 -12.91 6.70 -4.66
N SER A 174 -13.82 6.00 -5.32
CA SER A 174 -15.27 6.23 -5.20
C SER A 174 -15.93 5.58 -3.98
N GLN A 175 -15.26 4.67 -3.26
CA GLN A 175 -15.79 4.14 -2.00
C GLN A 175 -15.86 5.20 -0.88
N LYS A 176 -15.27 6.40 -1.05
CA LYS A 176 -15.40 7.52 -0.09
C LYS A 176 -15.61 8.91 -0.69
N ASP A 177 -15.48 9.11 -2.00
CA ASP A 177 -15.73 10.42 -2.64
C ASP A 177 -17.04 10.46 -3.43
N THR A 178 -18.16 10.56 -2.72
CA THR A 178 -19.46 10.91 -3.32
C THR A 178 -19.35 12.19 -4.16
N LYS A 179 -18.44 13.12 -3.80
CA LYS A 179 -18.15 14.34 -4.56
C LYS A 179 -17.60 14.07 -5.97
N TYR A 180 -16.78 13.04 -6.15
CA TYR A 180 -16.24 12.68 -7.46
C TYR A 180 -17.32 12.08 -8.36
N VAL A 181 -18.11 11.15 -7.81
CA VAL A 181 -19.24 10.53 -8.55
C VAL A 181 -20.27 11.60 -8.93
N ILE A 182 -20.59 12.52 -8.01
CA ILE A 182 -21.46 13.67 -8.28
C ILE A 182 -20.85 14.58 -9.35
N GLY A 183 -19.53 14.85 -9.31
CA GLY A 183 -18.85 15.66 -10.32
C GLY A 183 -18.95 15.06 -11.72
N GLU A 184 -18.73 13.75 -11.86
CA GLU A 184 -18.89 13.03 -13.13
C GLU A 184 -20.35 13.00 -13.60
N MET A 185 -21.30 12.79 -12.70
CA MET A 185 -22.72 12.84 -13.02
C MET A 185 -23.15 14.24 -13.48
N ASN A 186 -22.69 15.30 -12.80
CA ASN A 186 -23.00 16.67 -13.17
C ASN A 186 -22.41 17.03 -14.55
N ASN A 187 -21.18 16.62 -14.84
CA ASN A 187 -20.58 16.83 -16.16
C ASN A 187 -21.36 16.12 -17.28
N LYS A 188 -21.82 14.89 -17.03
CA LYS A 188 -22.69 14.16 -17.98
C LYS A 188 -24.04 14.84 -18.15
N ILE A 189 -24.64 15.33 -17.06
CA ILE A 189 -25.91 16.07 -17.09
C ILE A 189 -25.76 17.37 -17.88
N ASP A 190 -24.69 18.14 -17.66
CA ASP A 190 -24.46 19.40 -18.37
C ASP A 190 -24.17 19.17 -19.86
N THR A 191 -23.50 18.06 -20.18
CA THR A 191 -23.34 17.62 -21.57
C THR A 191 -24.69 17.30 -22.20
N LEU A 192 -25.55 16.54 -21.51
CA LEU A 192 -26.89 16.20 -21.99
C LEU A 192 -27.79 17.43 -22.14
N ARG A 193 -27.74 18.38 -21.21
CA ARG A 193 -28.47 19.66 -21.31
C ARG A 193 -28.10 20.44 -22.57
N LYS A 194 -26.80 20.51 -22.91
CA LYS A 194 -26.35 21.15 -24.15
C LYS A 194 -26.88 20.48 -25.43
N TYR A 195 -27.17 19.19 -25.38
CA TYR A 195 -27.77 18.48 -26.52
C TYR A 195 -29.29 18.63 -26.61
N LEU A 196 -29.96 18.96 -25.49
CA LEU A 196 -31.41 18.98 -25.40
C LEU A 196 -32.03 20.39 -25.47
N GLY A 197 -31.22 21.46 -25.36
CA GLY A 197 -31.67 22.85 -25.43
C GLY A 197 -31.88 23.47 -24.05
#